data_AF-A0A947A0X2-F1
#
_entry.id   AF-A0A947A0X2-F1
#
_cell.length_a   1.000
_cell.length_b   1.000
_cell.length_c   1.000
_cell.angle_alpha   90.00
_cell.angle_beta   90.00
_cell.angle_gamma   90.00
#
_symmetry.space_group_name_H-M   'P 1'
#
loop_
_entity.id
_entity.type
_entity.pdbx_description
1 polymer ?
#
loop_
_entity_poly.entity_id
_entity_poly.type
_entity_poly.pdbx_seq_one_letter_code
_entity_poly.pdbx_strand_id
1 'polypeptide(L)'
;MSRSIFICLLVVLVTVASCLSQSRKTDGPYSYKTGDPNGIGKWYMGREIAHVMGYQGIRWLERQDREKEENTSRLISNMNLQHDDVVADIGA
;
A
#
# COMPACT_ATOMS: atom_id res chain seq x y z
N MET A 1 47.87 -31.75 0.50
CA MET A 1 46.89 -30.84 1.16
C MET A 1 46.31 -31.56 2.35
N SER A 2 46.44 -31.00 3.57
CA SER A 2 46.01 -31.68 4.79
C SER A 2 44.48 -31.80 4.85
N ARG A 3 43.97 -32.91 5.38
CA ARG A 3 42.52 -33.17 5.56
C ARG A 3 41.80 -32.00 6.25
N SER A 4 42.49 -31.31 7.16
CA SER A 4 41.98 -30.14 7.87
C SER A 4 41.69 -28.94 6.97
N ILE A 5 42.50 -28.71 5.92
CA ILE A 5 42.25 -27.62 4.95
C ILE A 5 40.97 -27.90 4.16
N PHE A 6 40.77 -29.16 3.75
CA PHE A 6 39.58 -29.55 2.99
C PHE A 6 38.29 -29.43 3.82
N ILE A 7 38.35 -29.79 5.12
CA ILE A 7 37.23 -29.63 6.05
C ILE A 7 36.92 -28.14 6.27
N CYS A 8 37.93 -27.29 6.48
CA CYS A 8 37.72 -25.84 6.56
C CYS A 8 37.07 -25.27 5.30
N LEU A 9 37.52 -25.69 4.11
CA LEU A 9 36.99 -25.22 2.84
C LEU A 9 35.54 -25.67 2.62
N LEU A 10 35.21 -26.89 3.02
CA LEU A 10 33.84 -27.42 2.98
C LEU A 10 32.91 -26.65 3.93
N VAL A 11 33.36 -26.36 5.16
CA VAL A 11 32.57 -25.60 6.14
C VAL A 11 32.31 -24.17 5.64
N VAL A 12 33.31 -23.51 5.06
CA VAL A 12 33.15 -22.18 4.46
C VAL A 12 32.18 -22.20 3.27
N LEU A 13 32.23 -23.23 2.42
CA LEU A 13 31.32 -23.36 1.29
C LEU A 13 29.85 -23.52 1.75
N VAL A 14 29.62 -24.31 2.80
CA VAL A 14 28.27 -24.58 3.35
C VAL A 14 27.68 -23.33 4.01
N THR A 15 28.49 -22.54 4.74
CA THR A 15 28.01 -21.31 5.38
C THR A 15 27.67 -20.22 4.38
N VAL A 16 28.42 -20.10 3.28
CA VAL A 16 28.12 -19.14 2.20
C VAL A 16 26.86 -19.52 1.43
N ALA A 17 26.64 -20.80 1.15
CA ALA A 17 25.43 -21.28 0.45
C ALA A 17 24.14 -21.01 1.24
N SER A 18 24.21 -21.06 2.57
CA SER A 18 23.06 -20.84 3.46
C SER A 18 22.54 -19.39 3.45
N CYS A 19 23.37 -18.42 3.04
CA CYS A 19 23.01 -17.00 3.04
C CYS A 19 22.17 -16.59 1.81
N LEU A 20 22.24 -17.35 0.71
CA LEU A 20 21.62 -17.01 -0.57
C LEU A 20 20.15 -17.45 -0.70
N SER A 21 19.61 -18.25 0.24
CA SER A 21 18.32 -18.93 0.07
C SER A 21 17.12 -18.27 0.77
N GLN A 22 17.27 -17.09 1.39
CA GLN A 22 16.15 -16.42 2.05
C GLN A 22 15.27 -15.68 1.03
N SER A 23 14.36 -16.41 0.39
CA SER A 23 13.21 -15.83 -0.28
C SER A 23 12.23 -15.32 0.77
N ARG A 24 12.03 -13.99 0.86
CA ARG A 24 10.94 -13.40 1.64
C ARG A 24 9.63 -13.73 0.94
N LYS A 25 8.95 -14.81 1.35
CA LYS A 25 7.53 -14.98 1.02
C LYS A 25 6.74 -13.88 1.75
N THR A 26 6.08 -13.02 0.97
CA THR A 26 5.09 -12.07 1.48
C THR A 26 3.77 -12.81 1.61
N ASP A 27 3.56 -13.55 2.71
CA ASP A 27 2.27 -14.24 3.01
C ASP A 27 1.15 -13.27 3.44
N GLY A 28 1.17 -12.04 2.92
CA GLY A 28 0.19 -10.99 3.21
C GLY A 28 -0.61 -10.60 1.97
N PRO A 29 -1.71 -9.84 2.13
CA PRO A 29 -2.56 -9.43 1.00
C PRO A 29 -1.89 -8.35 0.11
N TYR A 30 -0.65 -8.00 0.40
CA TYR A 30 0.11 -6.98 -0.29
C TYR A 30 1.25 -7.58 -1.10
N SER A 31 1.46 -7.05 -2.30
CA SER A 31 2.65 -7.30 -3.11
C SER A 31 3.44 -6.01 -3.32
N TYR A 32 4.71 -6.14 -3.73
CA TYR A 32 5.59 -5.00 -3.94
C TYR A 32 6.24 -5.10 -5.32
N LYS A 33 6.05 -4.06 -6.14
CA LYS A 33 6.64 -3.93 -7.48
C LYS A 33 6.66 -2.46 -7.88
N THR A 34 7.56 -2.10 -8.80
CA THR A 34 7.59 -0.76 -9.41
C THR A 34 6.31 -0.51 -10.20
N GLY A 35 5.75 0.69 -10.07
CA GLY A 35 4.53 1.09 -10.75
C GLY A 35 4.53 2.57 -11.13
N ASP A 36 3.43 3.26 -10.83
CA ASP A 36 3.22 4.67 -11.10
C ASP A 36 4.28 5.54 -10.39
N PRO A 37 4.74 6.64 -11.02
CA PRO A 37 5.67 7.58 -10.37
C PRO A 37 5.15 8.17 -9.05
N ASN A 38 3.84 8.21 -8.84
CA ASN A 38 3.18 8.69 -7.61
C ASN A 38 2.68 7.54 -6.72
N GLY A 39 3.08 6.30 -7.02
CA GLY A 39 2.78 5.11 -6.23
C GLY A 39 3.85 4.86 -5.17
N ILE A 40 3.47 4.21 -4.07
CA ILE A 40 4.41 3.86 -2.99
C ILE A 40 5.08 2.48 -3.20
N GLY A 41 4.93 1.86 -4.37
CA GLY A 41 5.47 0.52 -4.67
C GLY A 41 4.77 -0.62 -3.93
N LYS A 42 3.72 -0.33 -3.15
CA LYS A 42 2.88 -1.30 -2.41
C LYS A 42 1.57 -1.50 -3.15
N TRP A 43 1.19 -2.75 -3.36
CA TRP A 43 0.04 -3.13 -4.15
C TRP A 43 -0.95 -3.95 -3.33
N TYR A 44 -2.24 -3.68 -3.49
CA TYR A 44 -3.35 -4.41 -2.88
C TYR A 44 -4.38 -4.76 -3.95
N MET A 45 -4.77 -6.03 -4.05
CA MET A 45 -5.77 -6.51 -5.02
C MET A 45 -5.53 -6.01 -6.47
N GLY A 46 -4.27 -6.04 -6.92
CA GLY A 46 -3.92 -5.66 -8.29
C GLY A 46 -3.84 -4.14 -8.56
N ARG A 47 -4.00 -3.30 -7.53
CA ARG A 47 -3.83 -1.84 -7.63
C ARG A 47 -2.68 -1.34 -6.77
N GLU A 48 -1.92 -0.39 -7.28
CA GLU A 48 -0.90 0.30 -6.51
C GLU A 48 -1.55 1.30 -5.54
N ILE A 49 -0.99 1.39 -4.34
CA ILE A 49 -1.38 2.36 -3.33
C ILE A 49 -0.69 3.68 -3.63
N ALA A 50 -1.45 4.78 -3.65
CA ALA A 50 -0.93 6.13 -3.81
C ALA A 50 -0.40 6.70 -2.49
N HIS A 51 0.34 7.81 -2.57
CA HIS A 51 0.68 8.61 -1.39
C HIS A 51 -0.59 9.16 -0.70
N VAL A 52 -0.48 9.38 0.62
CA VAL A 52 -1.54 10.08 1.37
C VAL A 52 -1.50 11.56 1.02
N MET A 53 -2.68 12.14 0.73
CA MET A 53 -2.81 13.59 0.55
C MET A 53 -2.69 14.28 1.92
N GLY A 54 -1.76 15.23 2.05
CA GLY A 54 -1.68 16.11 3.22
C GLY A 54 -2.64 17.30 3.15
N TYR A 55 -2.69 18.11 4.21
CA TYR A 55 -3.54 19.32 4.28
C TYR A 55 -3.34 20.30 3.12
N GLN A 56 -2.17 20.27 2.48
CA GLN A 56 -1.84 21.10 1.32
C GLN A 56 -2.80 20.86 0.14
N GLY A 57 -3.36 19.65 0.03
CA GLY A 57 -4.33 19.29 -1.00
C GLY A 57 -5.78 19.62 -0.63
N ILE A 58 -6.07 20.11 0.57
CA ILE A 58 -7.45 20.25 1.08
C ILE A 58 -8.35 21.11 0.18
N ARG A 59 -7.79 22.10 -0.51
CA ARG A 59 -8.52 22.96 -1.45
C ARG A 59 -9.17 22.19 -2.60
N TRP A 60 -8.65 21.02 -2.95
CA TRP A 60 -9.24 20.15 -3.97
C TRP A 60 -10.58 19.55 -3.52
N LEU A 61 -10.79 19.35 -2.21
CA LEU A 61 -12.05 18.84 -1.67
C LEU A 61 -13.20 19.85 -1.83
N GLU A 62 -12.89 21.15 -1.81
CA GLU A 62 -13.87 22.25 -1.91
C GLU A 62 -13.90 22.89 -3.30
N ARG A 63 -13.51 22.15 -4.35
CA ARG A 63 -13.45 22.67 -5.72
C ARG A 63 -14.86 22.90 -6.31
N GLN A 64 -15.00 23.95 -7.11
CA GLN A 64 -16.30 24.38 -7.66
C GLN A 64 -16.98 23.32 -8.54
N ASP A 65 -16.19 22.56 -9.31
CA ASP A 65 -16.71 21.54 -10.22
C ASP A 65 -17.19 20.26 -9.49
N ARG A 66 -16.96 20.14 -8.16
CA ARG A 66 -17.25 18.91 -7.41
C ARG A 66 -18.71 18.50 -7.47
N GLU A 67 -19.65 19.42 -7.28
CA GLU A 67 -21.09 19.09 -7.39
C GLU A 67 -21.44 18.58 -8.79
N LYS A 68 -20.85 19.17 -9.83
CA LYS A 68 -21.09 18.76 -11.22
C LYS A 68 -20.50 17.38 -11.54
N GLU A 69 -19.31 17.07 -11.02
CA GLU A 69 -18.60 15.82 -11.25
C GLU A 69 -19.13 14.66 -10.40
N GLU A 70 -19.48 14.93 -9.13
CA GLU A 70 -19.78 13.90 -8.11
C GLU A 70 -21.26 13.86 -7.71
N ASN A 71 -22.06 14.89 -8.05
CA ASN A 71 -23.49 14.99 -7.74
C ASN A 71 -23.79 14.84 -6.24
N THR A 72 -23.00 15.53 -5.42
CA THR A 72 -23.00 15.43 -3.95
C THR A 72 -24.36 15.73 -3.34
N SER A 73 -25.11 16.70 -3.88
CA SER A 73 -26.45 17.04 -3.39
C SER A 73 -27.45 15.90 -3.60
N ARG A 74 -27.37 15.22 -4.74
CA ARG A 74 -28.20 14.03 -5.02
C ARG A 74 -27.81 12.85 -4.14
N LEU A 75 -26.51 12.67 -3.87
CA LEU A 75 -26.04 11.63 -2.95
C LEU A 75 -26.66 11.82 -1.56
N ILE A 76 -26.61 13.02 -0.99
CA ILE A 76 -27.22 13.31 0.33
C ILE A 76 -28.74 13.11 0.30
N SER A 77 -29.41 13.58 -0.76
CA SER A 77 -30.87 13.41 -0.91
C SER A 77 -31.29 11.93 -0.96
N ASN A 78 -30.45 11.09 -1.57
CA ASN A 78 -30.70 9.65 -1.70
C ASN A 78 -30.36 8.85 -0.43
N MET A 79 -29.69 9.43 0.57
CA MET A 79 -29.42 8.75 1.85
C MET A 79 -30.68 8.52 2.68
N ASN A 80 -31.80 9.19 2.34
CA ASN A 80 -33.08 9.08 3.04
C ASN A 80 -32.98 9.36 4.56
N LEU A 81 -32.13 10.33 4.92
CA LEU A 81 -31.89 10.73 6.30
C LEU A 81 -33.18 11.27 6.93
N GLN A 82 -33.50 10.79 8.12
CA GLN A 82 -34.57 11.31 8.96
C GLN A 82 -34.05 12.41 9.88
N HIS A 83 -34.96 13.20 10.44
CA HIS A 83 -34.57 14.34 11.29
C HIS A 83 -33.82 13.93 12.56
N ASP A 84 -34.07 12.72 13.06
CA ASP A 84 -33.51 12.13 14.26
C ASP A 84 -32.29 11.22 14.01
N ASP A 85 -31.86 11.07 12.74
CA ASP A 85 -30.67 10.31 12.42
C ASP A 85 -29.40 10.99 12.95
N VAL A 86 -28.53 10.20 13.56
CA VAL A 86 -27.22 10.65 14.06
C VAL A 86 -26.15 10.31 13.03
N VAL A 87 -25.54 11.32 12.44
CA VAL A 87 -24.53 11.17 11.39
C VAL A 87 -23.14 11.52 11.91
N ALA A 88 -22.15 10.70 11.58
CA ALA A 88 -20.73 10.99 11.82
C ALA A 88 -20.01 11.19 10.49
N ASP A 89 -19.27 12.28 10.38
CA ASP A 89 -18.35 12.52 9.27
C ASP A 89 -16.99 11.89 9.59
N ILE A 90 -16.57 10.93 8.76
CA ILE A 90 -15.33 10.16 8.95
C ILE A 90 -14.41 10.43 7.76
N GLY A 91 -13.36 11.22 7.99
CA GLY A 91 -12.35 11.54 6.98
C GLY A 91 -12.29 13.00 6.52
N ALA A 92 -12.89 13.93 7.28
CA ALA A 92 -12.75 15.38 7.11
C ALA A 92 -11.36 15.93 7.48
#